data_AF-A0A0Q1HHA7-F1
#
_entry.id   AF-A0A0Q1HHA7-F1
#
_cell.length_a   1.000
_cell.length_b   1.000
_cell.length_c   1.000
_cell.angle_alpha   90.00
_cell.angle_beta   90.00
_cell.angle_gamma   90.00
#
_symmetry.space_group_name_H-M   'P 1'
#
loop_
_entity.id
_entity.type
_entity.pdbx_description
1 polymer ?
#
loop_
_entity_poly.entity_id
_entity_poly.type
_entity_poly.pdbx_seq_one_letter_code
_entity_poly.pdbx_strand_id
1 'polypeptide(L)'
;MKNLFFSLVISLLFFSNYTVAQDANLSFKKGDTFKIAQVENNDYEAIQFPKANFIIKRGGIFSYDRIINEEVEIHSVDKKDDGTVIATIKRTSRGKFFNSHKYIKVDMEKALERGELVRI
;
A
#
# COMPACT_ATOMS: atom_id res chain seq x y z
N MET A 1 12.53 -51.41 23.13
CA MET A 1 12.88 -49.99 22.90
C MET A 1 12.69 -49.52 21.44
N LYS A 2 12.14 -50.31 20.50
CA LYS A 2 11.90 -49.85 19.12
C LYS A 2 10.62 -49.01 18.96
N ASN A 3 9.63 -49.24 19.83
CA ASN A 3 8.31 -48.60 19.74
C ASN A 3 8.30 -47.20 20.40
N LEU A 4 9.30 -46.90 21.22
CA LEU A 4 9.50 -45.58 21.84
C LEU A 4 10.01 -44.56 20.81
N PHE A 5 10.90 -44.99 19.91
CA PHE A 5 11.40 -44.16 18.80
C PHE A 5 10.29 -43.84 17.79
N PHE A 6 9.38 -44.77 17.52
CA PHE A 6 8.27 -44.55 16.60
C PHE A 6 7.26 -43.51 17.16
N SER A 7 7.04 -43.49 18.47
CA SER A 7 6.20 -42.50 19.15
C SER A 7 6.81 -41.10 19.19
N LEU A 8 8.14 -40.99 19.23
CA LEU A 8 8.85 -39.70 19.25
C LEU A 8 8.80 -39.01 17.89
N VAL A 9 8.88 -39.77 16.78
CA VAL A 9 8.86 -39.24 15.41
C VAL A 9 7.47 -38.72 15.02
N ILE A 10 6.40 -39.31 15.53
CA ILE A 10 5.01 -38.87 15.28
C ILE A 10 4.67 -37.57 16.04
N SER A 11 5.31 -37.29 17.18
CA SER A 11 5.04 -36.07 17.94
C SER A 11 5.64 -34.80 17.31
N LEU A 12 6.65 -34.93 16.43
CA LEU A 12 7.24 -33.79 15.72
C LEU A 12 6.40 -33.29 14.52
N LEU A 13 5.36 -34.02 14.11
CA LEU A 13 4.54 -33.66 12.94
C LEU A 13 3.38 -32.68 13.27
N PHE A 14 3.26 -32.23 14.52
CA PHE A 14 2.21 -31.32 14.97
C PHE A 14 2.65 -29.87 15.19
N PHE A 15 3.78 -29.44 14.63
CA PHE A 15 4.07 -28.01 14.49
C PHE A 15 3.23 -27.44 13.33
N SER A 16 1.92 -27.34 13.57
CA SER A 16 1.00 -26.59 12.73
C SER A 16 1.47 -25.15 12.66
N ASN A 17 1.73 -24.69 11.44
CA ASN A 17 1.99 -23.29 11.12
C ASN A 17 0.82 -22.43 11.64
N TYR A 18 1.00 -21.80 12.80
CA TYR A 18 0.13 -20.70 13.22
C TYR A 18 0.54 -19.48 12.39
N THR A 19 -0.02 -19.34 11.19
CA THR A 19 -0.06 -18.04 10.53
C THR A 19 -1.03 -17.18 11.33
N VAL A 20 -0.50 -16.34 12.21
CA VAL A 20 -1.26 -15.23 12.78
C VAL A 20 -1.55 -14.28 11.64
N ALA A 21 -2.72 -14.40 11.02
CA ALA A 21 -3.29 -13.30 10.25
C ALA A 21 -3.54 -12.18 11.27
N GLN A 22 -2.60 -11.25 11.36
CA GLN A 22 -2.83 -10.04 12.12
C GLN A 22 -3.89 -9.25 11.35
N ASP A 23 -5.16 -9.40 11.75
CA ASP A 23 -6.19 -8.40 11.53
C ASP A 23 -5.77 -7.16 12.33
N ALA A 24 -4.69 -6.51 11.89
CA ALA A 24 -4.47 -5.12 12.22
C ALA A 24 -5.71 -4.42 11.68
N ASN A 25 -6.61 -4.00 12.57
CA ASN A 25 -7.71 -3.11 12.23
C ASN A 25 -7.07 -1.80 11.74
N LEU A 26 -6.69 -1.77 10.46
CA LEU A 26 -6.07 -0.64 9.80
C LEU A 26 -7.18 0.40 9.61
N SER A 27 -7.44 1.17 10.68
CA SER A 27 -8.35 2.29 10.61
C SER A 27 -7.62 3.45 9.92
N PHE A 28 -8.04 3.76 8.70
CA PHE A 28 -7.57 4.91 7.94
C PHE A 28 -8.54 6.07 8.11
N LYS A 29 -8.02 7.25 8.45
CA LYS A 29 -8.82 8.46 8.66
C LYS A 29 -8.34 9.58 7.75
N LYS A 30 -9.27 10.49 7.45
CA LYS A 30 -8.93 11.75 6.78
C LYS A 30 -7.94 12.52 7.64
N GLY A 31 -6.88 13.02 7.01
CA GLY A 31 -5.78 13.73 7.67
C GLY A 31 -4.58 12.84 8.00
N ASP A 32 -4.70 11.52 7.94
CA ASP A 32 -3.56 10.62 8.16
C ASP A 32 -2.52 10.83 7.05
N THR A 33 -1.24 10.83 7.44
CA THR A 33 -0.12 11.09 6.53
C THR A 33 0.73 9.84 6.30
N PHE A 34 1.18 9.69 5.07
CA PHE A 34 2.00 8.57 4.59
C PHE A 34 3.09 9.10 3.67
N LYS A 35 4.10 8.28 3.44
CA LYS A 35 5.17 8.56 2.49
C LYS A 35 5.10 7.58 1.33
N ILE A 36 5.22 8.07 0.11
CA ILE A 36 5.31 7.20 -1.07
C ILE A 36 6.73 6.63 -1.11
N ALA A 37 6.84 5.30 -1.05
CA ALA A 37 8.13 4.63 -1.11
C ALA A 37 8.55 4.37 -2.55
N GLN A 38 9.83 4.08 -2.74
CA GLN A 38 10.33 3.59 -4.01
C GLN A 38 9.97 2.12 -4.17
N VAL A 39 9.41 1.75 -5.32
CA VAL A 39 9.17 0.36 -5.73
C VAL A 39 10.11 -0.02 -6.87
N GLU A 40 10.35 -1.31 -7.05
CA GLU A 40 11.14 -1.80 -8.17
C GLU A 40 10.49 -1.39 -9.50
N ASN A 41 11.30 -0.92 -10.45
CA ASN A 41 10.86 -0.53 -11.80
C ASN A 41 9.74 0.53 -11.86
N ASN A 42 9.47 1.27 -10.78
CA ASN A 42 8.33 2.18 -10.66
C ASN A 42 6.96 1.50 -10.90
N ASP A 43 6.85 0.21 -10.60
CA ASP A 43 5.64 -0.59 -10.82
C ASP A 43 4.63 -0.46 -9.67
N TYR A 44 4.01 0.72 -9.58
CA TYR A 44 2.94 0.99 -8.62
C TYR A 44 1.63 0.38 -9.11
N GLU A 45 1.08 -0.56 -8.34
CA GLU A 45 -0.20 -1.19 -8.61
C GLU A 45 -1.30 -0.70 -7.66
N ALA A 46 -0.94 -0.43 -6.40
CA ALA A 46 -1.90 -0.02 -5.39
C ALA A 46 -2.21 1.48 -5.48
N ILE A 47 -1.22 2.30 -5.84
CA ILE A 47 -1.41 3.74 -6.12
C ILE A 47 -1.78 3.93 -7.59
N GLN A 48 -2.99 4.42 -7.85
CA GLN A 48 -3.54 4.59 -9.20
C GLN A 48 -3.02 5.87 -9.88
N PHE A 49 -1.73 5.89 -10.22
CA PHE A 49 -1.16 7.01 -10.97
C PHE A 49 -1.78 7.13 -12.38
N PRO A 50 -2.11 8.36 -12.83
CA PRO A 50 -2.61 8.57 -14.18
C PRO A 50 -1.55 8.19 -15.22
N LYS A 51 -1.98 7.63 -16.35
CA LYS A 51 -1.06 7.28 -17.44
C LYS A 51 -0.32 8.52 -17.96
N ALA A 52 0.93 8.35 -18.39
CA ALA A 52 1.78 9.43 -18.92
C ALA A 52 1.05 10.32 -19.93
N ASN A 53 0.26 9.73 -20.83
CA ASN A 53 -0.50 10.42 -21.87
C ASN A 53 -1.49 11.45 -21.27
N PHE A 54 -2.17 11.10 -20.19
CA PHE A 54 -3.13 11.99 -19.52
C PHE A 54 -2.41 13.10 -18.74
N ILE A 55 -1.25 12.80 -18.17
CA ILE A 55 -0.39 13.78 -17.51
C ILE A 55 0.07 14.82 -18.53
N ILE A 56 0.66 14.38 -19.65
CA ILE A 56 1.20 15.25 -20.70
C ILE A 56 0.10 16.11 -21.34
N LYS A 57 -1.07 15.53 -21.65
CA LYS A 57 -2.22 16.28 -22.21
C LYS A 57 -2.72 17.40 -21.30
N ARG A 58 -2.48 17.32 -19.98
CA ARG A 58 -2.85 18.36 -19.00
C ARG A 58 -1.68 19.31 -18.67
N GLY A 59 -0.58 19.25 -19.42
CA GLY A 59 0.62 20.05 -19.19
C GLY A 59 1.46 19.60 -17.99
N GLY A 60 1.26 18.36 -17.52
CA GLY A 60 2.03 17.78 -16.44
C GLY A 60 3.36 17.20 -16.90
N ILE A 61 4.21 16.86 -15.92
CA ILE A 61 5.53 16.26 -16.14
C ILE A 61 5.53 14.85 -15.55
N PHE A 62 5.69 13.83 -16.39
CA PHE A 62 5.76 12.44 -15.96
C PHE A 62 7.17 12.11 -15.44
N SER A 63 7.29 11.93 -14.12
CA SER A 63 8.51 11.49 -13.45
C SER A 63 8.14 10.97 -12.07
N TYR A 64 8.46 9.70 -11.79
CA TYR A 64 8.26 9.09 -10.48
C TYR A 64 9.29 9.56 -9.45
N ASP A 65 10.48 9.96 -9.89
CA ASP A 65 11.55 10.50 -9.01
C ASP A 65 11.08 11.71 -8.19
N ARG A 66 10.10 12.46 -8.70
CA ARG A 66 9.51 13.63 -8.02
C ARG A 66 8.38 13.27 -7.05
N ILE A 67 8.02 12.00 -6.96
CA ILE A 67 6.93 11.47 -6.14
C ILE A 67 7.47 10.54 -5.07
N ILE A 68 8.54 9.80 -5.38
CA ILE A 68 9.26 9.00 -4.40
C ILE A 68 9.67 9.90 -3.23
N ASN A 69 9.46 9.40 -2.02
CA ASN A 69 9.67 10.08 -0.75
C ASN A 69 8.77 11.28 -0.46
N GLU A 70 7.78 11.60 -1.31
CA GLU A 70 6.81 12.65 -1.01
C GLU A 70 5.83 12.20 0.08
N GLU A 71 5.49 13.15 0.95
CA GLU A 71 4.45 12.99 1.95
C GLU A 71 3.07 13.27 1.35
N VAL A 72 2.13 12.42 1.69
CA VAL A 72 0.74 12.48 1.22
C VAL A 72 -0.21 12.36 2.39
N GLU A 73 -1.34 13.05 2.29
CA GLU A 73 -2.40 13.07 3.29
C GLU A 73 -3.66 12.46 2.70
N ILE A 74 -4.36 11.64 3.48
CA ILE A 74 -5.68 11.11 3.14
C ILE A 74 -6.69 12.27 3.13
N HIS A 75 -7.28 12.52 1.96
CA HIS A 75 -8.34 13.50 1.78
C HIS A 75 -9.74 12.92 2.04
N SER A 76 -9.98 11.68 1.59
CA SER A 76 -11.21 10.93 1.84
C SER A 76 -10.92 9.43 1.84
N VAL A 77 -11.79 8.66 2.49
CA VAL A 77 -11.72 7.20 2.56
C VAL A 77 -13.06 6.65 2.13
N ASP A 78 -13.04 5.76 1.15
CA ASP A 78 -14.19 5.07 0.59
C ASP A 78 -14.01 3.56 0.84
N LYS A 79 -14.85 2.99 1.69
CA LYS A 79 -14.88 1.53 1.91
C LYS A 79 -15.85 0.90 0.91
N LYS A 80 -15.37 -0.06 0.13
CA LYS A 80 -16.18 -0.82 -0.81
C LYS A 80 -16.96 -1.92 -0.11
N ASP A 81 -17.99 -2.43 -0.79
CA ASP A 81 -18.83 -3.54 -0.31
C ASP A 81 -18.03 -4.84 -0.10
N ASP A 82 -16.94 -5.02 -0.85
CA ASP A 82 -16.01 -6.16 -0.74
C ASP A 82 -15.04 -6.06 0.46
N GLY A 83 -15.09 -4.95 1.21
CA GLY A 83 -14.20 -4.68 2.34
C GLY A 83 -12.98 -3.82 1.99
N THR A 84 -12.63 -3.68 0.70
CA THR A 84 -11.46 -2.91 0.25
C THR A 84 -11.57 -1.44 0.66
N VAL A 85 -10.48 -0.91 1.21
CA VAL A 85 -10.39 0.51 1.59
C VAL A 85 -9.65 1.30 0.52
N ILE A 86 -10.39 2.11 -0.25
CA ILE A 86 -9.80 3.05 -1.21
C ILE A 86 -9.72 4.44 -0.58
N ALA A 87 -8.52 4.97 -0.43
CA ALA A 87 -8.33 6.36 -0.04
C ALA A 87 -8.10 7.25 -1.26
N THR A 88 -8.58 8.49 -1.18
CA THR A 88 -8.13 9.56 -2.06
C THR A 88 -7.07 10.35 -1.32
N ILE A 89 -5.85 10.41 -1.86
CA ILE A 89 -4.72 11.12 -1.26
C ILE A 89 -4.36 12.39 -2.03
N LYS A 90 -3.77 13.35 -1.34
CA LYS A 90 -3.18 14.58 -1.89
C LYS A 90 -1.75 14.72 -1.35
N ARG A 91 -0.88 15.45 -2.05
CA ARG A 91 0.41 15.86 -1.47
C ARG A 91 0.17 16.77 -0.26
N THR A 92 0.94 16.59 0.80
CA THR A 92 0.97 17.55 1.93
C THR A 92 1.56 18.88 1.47
N SER A 93 2.53 18.82 0.56
CA SER A 93 3.04 19.99 -0.14
C SER A 93 1.94 20.62 -1.02
N ARG A 94 1.97 21.95 -1.19
CA ARG A 94 0.94 22.71 -1.95
C ARG A 94 0.88 22.36 -3.46
N GLY A 95 1.62 21.36 -3.91
CA GLY A 95 1.71 20.92 -5.30
C GLY A 95 0.65 19.91 -5.71
N LYS A 96 0.64 19.59 -7.00
CA LYS A 96 -0.13 18.49 -7.60
C LYS A 96 0.82 17.33 -7.89
N PHE A 97 0.30 16.11 -7.96
CA PHE A 97 1.02 14.99 -8.56
C PHE A 97 1.26 15.29 -10.04
N PHE A 98 2.50 15.08 -10.49
CA PHE A 98 2.94 15.37 -11.85
C PHE A 98 2.55 16.78 -12.36
N ASN A 99 2.45 17.76 -11.45
CA ASN A 99 1.96 19.13 -11.70
C ASN A 99 0.55 19.25 -12.32
N SER A 100 -0.21 18.17 -12.40
CA SER A 100 -1.48 18.12 -13.16
C SER A 100 -2.65 17.56 -12.35
N HIS A 101 -2.42 16.59 -11.46
CA HIS A 101 -3.47 15.87 -10.74
C HIS A 101 -3.38 16.18 -9.23
N LYS A 102 -4.41 16.81 -8.67
CA LYS A 102 -4.42 17.18 -7.25
C LYS A 102 -4.64 15.97 -6.33
N TYR A 103 -5.42 15.01 -6.78
CA TYR A 103 -5.86 13.86 -6.01
C TYR A 103 -5.57 12.57 -6.77
N ILE A 104 -5.21 11.53 -6.04
CA ILE A 104 -4.96 10.18 -6.56
C ILE A 104 -5.66 9.18 -5.66
N LYS A 105 -6.18 8.10 -6.25
CA LYS A 105 -6.77 7.00 -5.50
C LYS A 105 -5.71 5.96 -5.17
N VAL A 106 -5.80 5.37 -3.99
CA VAL A 106 -4.90 4.31 -3.53
C VAL A 106 -5.70 3.25 -2.80
N ASP A 107 -5.37 2.00 -3.07
CA ASP A 107 -5.78 0.86 -2.26
C ASP A 107 -4.88 0.81 -1.02
N MET A 108 -5.42 1.14 0.15
CA MET A 108 -4.60 1.37 1.34
C MET A 108 -3.96 0.10 1.88
N GLU A 109 -4.69 -1.01 1.84
CA GLU A 109 -4.19 -2.29 2.35
C GLU A 109 -3.11 -2.84 1.42
N LYS A 110 -3.39 -2.88 0.11
CA LYS A 110 -2.42 -3.34 -0.89
C LYS A 110 -1.19 -2.44 -0.96
N ALA A 111 -1.34 -1.13 -0.78
CA ALA A 111 -0.22 -0.20 -0.79
C ALA A 111 0.72 -0.38 0.40
N LEU A 112 0.19 -0.68 1.58
CA LEU A 112 1.01 -1.00 2.76
C LEU A 112 1.67 -2.38 2.62
N GLU A 113 0.95 -3.38 2.12
CA GLU A 113 1.47 -4.75 1.93
C GLU A 113 2.63 -4.77 0.93
N ARG A 114 2.49 -4.07 -0.20
CA ARG A 114 3.51 -3.96 -1.25
C ARG A 114 4.61 -2.95 -0.93
N GLY A 115 4.48 -2.21 0.17
CA GLY A 115 5.42 -1.15 0.54
C GLY A 115 5.41 0.06 -0.39
N GLU A 116 4.34 0.28 -1.16
CA GLU A 116 4.17 1.50 -1.98
C GLU A 116 3.91 2.73 -1.11
N LEU A 117 3.25 2.53 0.03
CA LEU A 117 3.06 3.51 1.09
C LEU A 117 3.73 3.05 2.38
N VAL A 118 4.36 3.99 3.07
CA VAL A 118 4.98 3.78 4.38
C VAL A 118 4.40 4.80 5.36
N ARG A 119 4.09 4.34 6.58
CA ARG A 119 3.65 5.23 7.67
C ARG A 119 4.81 6.11 8.10
N ILE A 120 4.55 7.40 8.29
CA ILE A 120 5.51 8.39 8.81
C ILE A 120 5.45 8.40 10.33
#